data_AF-A0A7C2HFZ8-F1
#
_entry.id   AF-A0A7C2HFZ8-F1
#
_cell.length_a   1.000
_cell.length_b   1.000
_cell.length_c   1.000
_cell.angle_alpha   90.00
_cell.angle_beta   90.00
_cell.angle_gamma   90.00
#
_symmetry.space_group_name_H-M   'P 1'
#
loop_
_entity.id
_entity.type
_entity.pdbx_description
1 polymer ?
#
loop_
_entity_poly.entity_id
_entity_poly.type
_entity_poly.pdbx_seq_one_letter_code
_entity_poly.pdbx_strand_id
1 'polypeptide(L)'
;MLAYPDVPSNWRTLDLDAPTMPFLAIDMHKGDTHFRFFTTLTTLGTPYDITLHELHIESFFPADGATEAALERLKAAAPEV
;
A
#
# COMPACT_ATOMS: atom_id res chain seq x y z
N MET A 1 4.52 1.94 -18.75
CA MET A 1 3.81 2.22 -17.47
C MET A 1 3.67 3.72 -17.21
N LEU A 2 4.74 4.52 -17.24
CA LEU A 2 4.67 5.97 -16.95
C LEU A 2 4.08 6.85 -18.07
N ALA A 3 3.68 6.30 -19.21
CA ALA A 3 3.06 7.04 -20.33
C ALA A 3 1.52 7.01 -20.30
N TYR A 4 0.93 6.36 -19.29
CA TYR A 4 -0.53 6.27 -19.16
C TYR A 4 -1.13 7.66 -18.88
N PRO A 5 -2.32 8.00 -19.43
CA PRO A 5 -2.86 9.35 -19.38
C PRO A 5 -3.02 9.93 -17.96
N ASP A 6 -3.40 9.08 -17.00
CA ASP A 6 -3.70 9.49 -15.63
C ASP A 6 -2.49 9.47 -14.69
N VAL A 7 -1.31 9.06 -15.19
CA VAL A 7 -0.09 9.07 -14.38
C VAL A 7 0.46 10.50 -14.30
N PRO A 8 0.69 11.03 -13.08
CA PRO A 8 1.26 12.36 -12.90
C PRO A 8 2.57 12.53 -13.68
N SER A 9 2.68 13.63 -14.43
CA SER A 9 3.84 13.86 -15.30
C SER A 9 5.14 14.03 -14.52
N ASN A 10 5.08 14.53 -13.29
CA ASN A 10 6.22 14.68 -12.40
C ASN A 10 6.82 13.34 -11.96
N TRP A 11 6.08 12.21 -12.00
CA TRP A 11 6.62 10.88 -11.68
C TRP A 11 7.63 10.38 -12.73
N ARG A 12 7.74 11.05 -13.88
CA ARG A 12 8.76 10.76 -14.90
C ARG A 12 10.14 11.29 -14.51
N THR A 13 10.22 12.10 -13.46
CA THR A 13 11.46 12.70 -12.96
C THR A 13 11.64 12.31 -11.51
N LEU A 14 12.83 11.80 -11.18
CA LEU A 14 13.17 11.47 -9.80
C LEU A 14 13.46 12.77 -9.04
N ASP A 15 12.75 13.00 -7.94
CA ASP A 15 13.08 14.04 -6.97
C ASP A 15 14.14 13.49 -6.00
N LEU A 16 15.38 13.96 -6.13
CA LEU A 16 16.51 13.52 -5.31
C LEU A 16 16.56 14.22 -3.94
N ASP A 17 15.79 15.29 -3.76
CA ASP A 17 15.71 16.06 -2.51
C ASP A 17 14.52 15.62 -1.64
N ALA A 18 13.68 14.71 -2.15
CA ALA A 18 12.55 14.16 -1.42
C ALA A 18 13.02 13.37 -0.18
N PRO A 19 12.35 13.51 0.97
CA PRO A 19 12.71 12.79 2.18
C PRO A 19 12.51 11.28 2.02
N THR A 20 13.57 10.50 2.21
CA THR A 20 13.51 9.04 2.21
C THR A 20 12.97 8.54 3.55
N MET A 21 11.69 8.19 3.60
CA MET A 21 11.12 7.50 4.76
C MET A 21 11.45 5.99 4.68
N PRO A 22 11.70 5.32 5.81
CA PRO A 22 11.99 3.88 5.83
C PRO A 22 10.72 3.02 5.63
N PHE A 23 9.59 3.64 5.28
CA PHE A 23 8.31 3.00 4.99
C PHE A 23 7.60 3.79 3.90
N LEU A 24 6.72 3.12 3.17
CA LEU A 24 5.85 3.75 2.19
C LEU A 24 4.59 4.25 2.88
N ALA A 25 4.40 5.57 2.93
CA ALA A 25 3.13 6.16 3.36
C ALA A 25 2.17 6.26 2.17
N ILE A 26 0.91 5.87 2.38
CA ILE A 26 -0.12 5.89 1.35
C ILE A 26 -1.34 6.64 1.90
N ASP A 27 -1.85 7.58 1.11
CA ASP A 27 -3.15 8.23 1.33
C ASP A 27 -4.12 7.76 0.25
N MET A 28 -5.24 7.18 0.67
CA MET A 28 -6.26 6.60 -0.23
C MET A 28 -7.63 7.17 0.10
N HIS A 29 -8.35 7.56 -0.94
CA HIS A 29 -9.68 8.14 -0.82
C HIS A 29 -10.70 7.21 -1.47
N LYS A 30 -11.78 6.91 -0.75
CA LYS A 30 -12.94 6.16 -1.26
C LYS A 30 -14.22 6.91 -0.92
N GLY A 31 -14.78 7.61 -1.91
CA GLY A 31 -15.86 8.58 -1.66
C GLY A 31 -15.38 9.62 -0.64
N ASP A 32 -16.16 9.82 0.42
CA ASP A 32 -15.83 10.76 1.50
C ASP A 32 -14.92 10.16 2.58
N THR A 33 -14.51 8.89 2.44
CA THR A 33 -13.62 8.25 3.43
C THR A 33 -12.18 8.36 2.99
N HIS A 34 -11.34 8.91 3.87
CA HIS A 34 -9.89 8.91 3.73
C HIS A 34 -9.27 7.81 4.59
N PHE A 35 -8.27 7.15 4.03
CA PHE A 35 -7.48 6.14 4.72
C PHE A 35 -6.00 6.46 4.56
N ARG A 36 -5.29 6.55 5.69
CA ARG A 36 -3.85 6.77 5.72
C ARG A 36 -3.15 5.54 6.26
N PHE A 37 -2.18 5.03 5.52
CA PHE A 37 -1.43 3.82 5.87
C PHE A 37 0.06 4.07 5.82
N PHE A 38 0.80 3.27 6.58
CA PHE A 38 2.15 2.87 6.17
C PHE A 38 2.14 1.38 5.82
N THR A 39 2.99 0.97 4.88
CA THR A 39 3.02 -0.42 4.43
C THR A 39 4.35 -1.10 4.71
N THR A 40 4.30 -2.42 4.82
CA THR A 40 5.48 -3.29 4.80
C THR A 40 5.36 -4.27 3.66
N LEU A 41 6.43 -4.40 2.87
CA LEU A 41 6.54 -5.43 1.84
C LEU A 41 7.45 -6.56 2.35
N THR A 42 6.89 -7.74 2.54
CA THR A 42 7.61 -8.93 3.00
C THR A 42 7.88 -9.87 1.82
N THR A 43 9.15 -10.13 1.54
CA THR A 43 9.60 -11.09 0.53
C THR A 43 9.99 -12.41 1.20
N LEU A 44 9.50 -13.53 0.69
CA LEU A 44 9.88 -14.87 1.15
C LEU A 44 11.10 -15.36 0.35
N GLY A 45 12.23 -15.56 1.03
CA GLY A 45 13.52 -15.90 0.40
C GLY A 45 13.69 -17.39 0.08
N THR A 46 13.95 -17.66 -1.20
CA THR A 46 14.42 -18.92 -1.86
C THR A 46 13.71 -20.23 -1.47
N PRO A 47 12.86 -20.78 -2.34
CA PRO A 47 12.32 -22.12 -2.15
C PRO A 47 13.38 -23.17 -2.54
N TYR A 48 13.49 -24.26 -1.76
CA TYR A 48 14.21 -25.46 -2.21
C TYR A 48 13.52 -26.15 -3.40
N ASP A 49 12.31 -25.70 -3.75
CA ASP A 49 11.50 -26.15 -4.87
C ASP A 49 11.11 -24.97 -5.79
N ILE A 50 11.51 -25.07 -7.05
CA ILE A 50 11.54 -24.05 -8.12
C ILE A 50 10.18 -23.41 -8.50
N THR A 51 9.07 -23.74 -7.83
CA THR A 51 7.71 -23.28 -8.19
C THR A 51 7.22 -22.04 -7.45
N LEU A 52 7.92 -21.58 -6.39
CA LEU A 52 7.55 -20.43 -5.57
C LEU A 52 8.44 -19.20 -5.84
N HIS A 53 8.65 -18.89 -7.13
CA HIS A 53 9.31 -17.65 -7.51
C HIS A 53 8.46 -16.45 -7.06
N GLU A 54 8.98 -15.67 -6.11
CA GLU A 54 8.62 -14.28 -5.80
C GLU A 54 7.25 -14.02 -5.15
N LEU A 55 6.88 -14.79 -4.11
CA LEU A 55 5.77 -14.40 -3.24
C LEU A 55 6.16 -13.18 -2.39
N HIS A 56 5.40 -12.10 -2.58
CA HIS A 56 5.46 -10.88 -1.80
C HIS A 56 4.13 -10.68 -1.06
N ILE A 57 4.21 -10.40 0.24
CA ILE A 57 3.06 -10.04 1.06
C ILE A 57 3.20 -8.56 1.40
N GLU A 58 2.22 -7.75 0.99
CA GLU A 58 2.12 -6.37 1.43
C GLU A 58 1.08 -6.25 2.56
N SER A 59 1.48 -5.62 3.66
CA SER A 59 0.60 -5.36 4.80
C SER A 59 0.39 -3.86 4.97
N PHE A 60 -0.86 -3.44 5.20
CA PHE A 60 -1.28 -2.05 5.35
C PHE A 60 -1.66 -1.78 6.80
N PHE A 61 -0.93 -0.88 7.47
CA PHE A 61 -1.15 -0.53 8.88
C PHE A 61 -1.76 0.86 8.99
N PRO A 62 -2.85 1.05 9.75
CA PRO A 62 -3.49 2.35 9.88
C PRO A 62 -2.51 3.34 10.52
N ALA A 63 -2.33 4.49 9.86
CA ALA A 63 -1.45 5.56 10.33
C ALA A 63 -2.16 6.56 11.27
N ASP A 64 -3.47 6.42 11.45
CA ASP A 64 -4.29 7.22 12.37
C ASP A 64 -5.54 6.47 12.87
N GLY A 65 -6.17 7.02 13.91
CA GLY A 65 -7.37 6.43 14.50
C GLY A 65 -8.64 6.53 13.62
N ALA A 66 -8.70 7.45 12.66
CA ALA A 66 -9.84 7.58 11.76
C ALA A 66 -9.89 6.43 10.76
N THR A 67 -8.72 6.06 10.24
CA THR A 67 -8.46 4.91 9.36
C THR A 67 -8.75 3.62 10.11
N GLU A 68 -8.27 3.48 11.36
CA GLU A 68 -8.57 2.32 12.20
C GLU A 68 -10.09 2.14 12.41
N ALA A 69 -10.79 3.19 12.82
CA ALA A 69 -12.24 3.15 12.98
C ALA A 69 -12.98 2.82 11.67
N ALA A 70 -12.48 3.31 10.53
CA ALA A 70 -13.04 2.99 9.22
C ALA A 70 -12.83 1.52 8.83
N LEU A 71 -11.66 0.95 9.12
CA LEU A 71 -11.36 -0.47 8.89
C LEU A 71 -12.25 -1.39 9.74
N GLU A 72 -12.48 -1.06 11.01
CA GLU A 72 -13.38 -1.83 11.87
C GLU A 72 -14.82 -1.85 11.33
N ARG A 73 -15.32 -0.72 10.83
CA ARG A 73 -16.62 -0.67 10.15
C ARG A 73 -16.67 -1.53 8.88
N LEU A 74 -15.58 -1.56 8.11
CA LEU A 74 -15.48 -2.39 6.91
C LEU A 74 -15.45 -3.89 7.24
N LYS A 75 -14.72 -4.29 8.29
CA LYS A 75 -14.70 -5.68 8.78
C LYS A 75 -16.09 -6.15 9.19
N ALA A 76 -16.83 -5.32 9.93
CA ALA A 76 -18.20 -5.65 10.36
C ALA A 76 -19.21 -5.77 9.20
N ALA A 77 -18.92 -5.13 8.06
CA ALA A 77 -19.77 -5.16 6.88
C ALA A 77 -19.39 -6.26 5.87
N ALA A 78 -18.25 -6.93 6.06
CA ALA A 78 -17.83 -8.02 5.19
C ALA A 78 -18.59 -9.30 5.57
N PRO A 79 -19.10 -10.08 4.59
CA PRO A 79 -19.65 -11.40 4.86
C PRO A 79 -18.54 -12.32 5.43
N GLU A 80 -18.87 -13.14 6.43
CA GLU A 80 -17.97 -14.22 6.87
C GLU A 80 -17.71 -15.16 5.69
N VAL A 81 -16.42 -15.43 5.44
CA VAL A 81 -15.93 -16.29 4.36
C VAL A 81 -15.97 -17.76 4.77
#